data_AF-A0A662C6M8-F1
#
_entry.id   AF-A0A662C6M8-F1
#
_cell.length_a   1.000
_cell.length_b   1.000
_cell.length_c   1.000
_cell.angle_alpha   90.00
_cell.angle_beta   90.00
_cell.angle_gamma   90.00
#
_symmetry.space_group_name_H-M   'P 1'
#
loop_
_entity.id
_entity.type
_entity.pdbx_description
1 polymer ?
#
loop_
_entity_poly.entity_id
_entity_poly.type
_entity_poly.pdbx_seq_one_letter_code
_entity_poly.pdbx_strand_id
1 'polypeptide(L)'
;MITNLIQNKFLLLFIFFLFINCKTEEFTRTGVNSRDDLLKPTFHYSYKEIIKEPEFKNLKMLGSVKKSGVYGERLYGQILRCLRFKNITKKVEKKYHLPDNLLLAMIVQESGGVDLLPNSTDDGGIGLIHMQASLAKKFGLKTYKNCNKLVCKKHGKELRQLIKEYNYDRKKLISCDDRFHPILNIDAAARMLVYYKMGKMTQNTQIETAIYGYAGSYNYKKYYKNVLLYMEKLNDKSLLDDIEKEFNRQNKSLTINNEKGDFDLYIETHQKQNINYGLRKYK
;
A
#
# COMPACT_ATOMS: atom_id res chain seq x y z
N MET A 1 15.86 -46.63 -17.60
CA MET A 1 14.85 -45.59 -17.95
C MET A 1 14.40 -44.74 -16.75
N ILE A 2 15.21 -44.61 -15.68
CA ILE A 2 14.86 -43.82 -14.46
C ILE A 2 15.81 -42.61 -14.27
N THR A 3 16.92 -42.55 -15.01
CA THR A 3 17.94 -41.50 -14.90
C THR A 3 17.55 -40.17 -15.56
N ASN A 4 16.66 -40.16 -16.54
CA ASN A 4 16.25 -38.91 -17.24
C ASN A 4 15.21 -38.07 -16.48
N LEU A 5 14.49 -38.63 -15.49
CA LEU A 5 13.48 -37.87 -14.74
C LEU A 5 14.08 -36.99 -13.64
N ILE A 6 15.28 -37.34 -13.13
CA ILE A 6 15.95 -36.61 -12.03
C ILE A 6 16.68 -35.38 -12.57
N GLN A 7 17.27 -35.45 -13.76
CA GLN A 7 17.93 -34.30 -14.40
C GLN A 7 16.95 -33.18 -14.75
N ASN A 8 15.74 -33.50 -15.21
CA ASN A 8 14.73 -32.47 -15.52
C ASN A 8 14.17 -31.74 -14.30
N LYS A 9 14.12 -32.38 -13.12
CA LYS A 9 13.70 -31.70 -11.87
C LYS A 9 14.76 -30.76 -11.33
N PHE A 10 16.04 -31.09 -11.48
CA PHE A 10 17.15 -30.20 -11.08
C PHE A 10 17.26 -28.99 -12.00
N LEU A 11 17.05 -29.15 -13.31
CA LEU A 11 17.07 -28.05 -14.27
C LEU A 11 15.92 -27.05 -14.04
N LEU A 12 14.71 -27.53 -13.70
CA LEU A 12 13.57 -26.68 -13.35
C LEU A 12 13.79 -25.92 -12.02
N LEU A 13 14.44 -26.53 -11.03
CA LEU A 13 14.81 -25.83 -9.78
C LEU A 13 15.88 -24.75 -10.02
N PHE A 14 16.82 -24.99 -10.93
CA PHE A 14 17.85 -24.02 -11.29
C PHE A 14 17.30 -22.84 -12.08
N ILE A 15 16.33 -23.06 -12.97
CA ILE A 15 15.61 -21.99 -13.68
C ILE A 15 14.76 -21.18 -12.68
N PHE A 16 14.13 -21.83 -11.68
CA PHE A 16 13.41 -21.12 -10.63
C PHE A 16 14.32 -20.21 -9.78
N PHE A 17 15.57 -20.63 -9.50
CA PHE A 17 16.57 -19.80 -8.82
C PHE A 17 17.20 -18.73 -9.73
N LEU A 18 17.33 -18.99 -11.04
CA LEU A 18 17.83 -17.99 -12.00
C LEU A 18 16.81 -16.87 -12.25
N PHE A 19 15.50 -17.14 -12.17
CA PHE A 19 14.48 -16.10 -12.23
C PHE A 19 14.30 -15.30 -10.92
N ILE A 20 14.71 -15.83 -9.77
CA ILE A 20 14.77 -15.06 -8.51
C ILE A 20 15.98 -14.12 -8.48
N ASN A 21 17.05 -14.43 -9.23
CA ASN A 21 18.20 -13.54 -9.41
C ASN A 21 17.94 -12.39 -10.40
N CYS A 22 16.69 -12.20 -10.86
CA CYS A 22 16.31 -11.06 -11.67
C CYS A 22 16.28 -9.79 -10.81
N LYS A 23 17.45 -9.15 -10.74
CA LYS A 23 17.68 -7.73 -10.48
C LYS A 23 17.09 -7.20 -9.17
N THR A 24 17.78 -7.47 -8.06
CA THR A 24 17.87 -6.44 -7.02
C THR A 24 18.72 -5.30 -7.59
N GLU A 25 18.09 -4.41 -8.35
CA GLU A 25 18.76 -3.21 -8.87
C GLU A 25 19.47 -2.49 -7.73
N GLU A 26 20.72 -2.14 -8.00
CA GLU A 26 21.51 -1.29 -7.12
C GLU A 26 20.78 0.03 -6.98
N PHE A 27 20.32 0.28 -5.77
CA PHE A 27 19.28 1.24 -5.46
C PHE A 27 19.97 2.60 -5.36
N THR A 28 20.01 3.35 -6.46
CA THR A 28 20.86 4.55 -6.56
C THR A 28 20.46 5.63 -5.55
N ARG A 29 21.47 6.23 -4.91
CA ARG A 29 21.32 7.32 -3.94
C ARG A 29 21.23 8.64 -4.71
N THR A 30 20.08 9.31 -4.68
CA THR A 30 19.99 10.69 -5.20
C THR A 30 19.25 11.59 -4.20
N GLY A 31 19.79 12.78 -3.95
CA GLY A 31 19.10 13.86 -3.24
C GLY A 31 19.01 13.78 -1.70
N VAL A 32 19.64 12.81 -1.04
CA VAL A 32 19.62 12.64 0.43
C VAL A 32 21.03 12.68 1.02
N ASN A 33 21.31 13.70 1.85
CA ASN A 33 22.63 13.94 2.45
C ASN A 33 22.84 13.08 3.70
N SER A 34 21.81 12.97 4.55
CA SER A 34 21.79 12.14 5.75
C SER A 34 20.50 11.33 5.83
N ARG A 35 20.55 10.15 6.49
CA ARG A 35 19.34 9.37 6.74
C ARG A 35 18.32 10.15 7.59
N ASP A 36 18.79 11.09 8.41
CA ASP A 36 17.91 11.87 9.29
C ASP A 36 17.05 12.87 8.50
N ASP A 37 17.45 13.23 7.28
CA ASP A 37 16.64 14.03 6.34
C ASP A 37 15.32 13.32 6.00
N LEU A 38 15.27 11.99 6.15
CA LEU A 38 14.09 11.17 5.88
C LEU A 38 13.10 11.16 7.05
N LEU A 39 13.45 11.69 8.22
CA LEU A 39 12.57 11.67 9.40
C LEU A 39 11.45 12.72 9.31
N LYS A 40 11.52 13.67 8.37
CA LYS A 40 10.49 14.68 8.15
C LYS A 40 10.11 14.74 6.67
N PRO A 41 8.83 14.95 6.33
CA PRO A 41 8.45 15.23 4.96
C PRO A 41 8.97 16.60 4.53
N THR A 42 9.33 16.75 3.25
CA THR A 42 9.75 18.03 2.66
C THR A 42 8.57 18.88 2.16
N PHE A 43 7.35 18.49 2.51
CA PHE A 43 6.12 19.10 2.03
C PHE A 43 5.01 18.99 3.07
N HIS A 44 4.04 19.90 2.97
CA HIS A 44 2.82 19.89 3.78
C HIS A 44 1.62 19.87 2.84
N TYR A 45 0.86 18.78 2.86
CA TYR A 45 -0.35 18.65 2.05
C TYR A 45 -1.58 18.53 2.93
N SER A 46 -2.64 19.16 2.47
CA SER A 46 -3.99 19.01 2.95
C SER A 46 -4.89 18.59 1.77
N TYR A 47 -6.10 18.12 2.09
CA TYR A 47 -7.10 17.95 1.06
C TYR A 47 -7.56 19.31 0.54
N LYS A 48 -7.59 19.45 -0.78
CA LYS A 48 -8.23 20.55 -1.48
C LYS A 48 -9.04 19.96 -2.63
N GLU A 49 -10.35 20.19 -2.64
CA GLU A 49 -11.20 19.76 -3.74
C GLU A 49 -10.81 20.52 -5.03
N ILE A 50 -10.22 19.80 -5.98
CA ILE A 50 -9.89 20.26 -7.33
C ILE A 50 -10.75 19.48 -8.33
N ILE A 51 -10.96 18.20 -8.07
CA ILE A 51 -11.85 17.31 -8.80
C ILE A 51 -12.97 16.92 -7.85
N LYS A 52 -14.21 17.25 -8.20
CA LYS A 52 -15.40 16.88 -7.41
C LYS A 52 -15.46 15.38 -7.17
N GLU A 53 -15.88 14.96 -5.98
CA GLU A 53 -16.09 13.55 -5.68
C GLU A 53 -17.07 12.90 -6.68
N PRO A 54 -16.70 11.76 -7.27
CA PRO A 54 -17.55 11.06 -8.22
C PRO A 54 -18.77 10.44 -7.54
N GLU A 55 -19.89 10.42 -8.24
CA GLU A 55 -21.08 9.68 -7.83
C GLU A 55 -21.03 8.26 -8.43
N PHE A 56 -20.98 7.24 -7.58
CA PHE A 56 -21.05 5.84 -7.99
C PHE A 56 -22.46 5.29 -7.70
N LYS A 57 -23.16 4.77 -8.71
CA LYS A 57 -24.45 4.08 -8.54
C LYS A 57 -24.33 2.63 -8.94
N ASN A 58 -24.97 1.73 -8.18
CA ASN A 58 -24.99 0.28 -8.41
C ASN A 58 -23.62 -0.41 -8.38
N LEU A 59 -22.61 0.20 -7.75
CA LEU A 59 -21.29 -0.38 -7.58
C LEU A 59 -21.35 -1.62 -6.67
N LYS A 60 -20.83 -2.75 -7.17
CA LYS A 60 -20.59 -3.99 -6.44
C LYS A 60 -19.10 -4.27 -6.41
N MET A 61 -18.50 -4.09 -5.24
CA MET A 61 -17.08 -4.38 -5.05
C MET A 61 -16.82 -5.89 -4.96
N LEU A 62 -15.74 -6.35 -5.60
CA LEU A 62 -15.27 -7.71 -5.44
C LEU A 62 -14.82 -7.93 -3.98
N GLY A 63 -15.42 -8.93 -3.33
CA GLY A 63 -15.24 -9.19 -1.91
C GLY A 63 -15.86 -8.14 -0.99
N SER A 64 -16.22 -8.57 0.22
CA SER A 64 -16.82 -7.73 1.26
C SER A 64 -15.79 -7.27 2.29
N VAL A 65 -15.94 -6.04 2.80
CA VAL A 65 -15.10 -5.52 3.89
C VAL A 65 -15.76 -5.85 5.23
N LYS A 66 -15.02 -6.50 6.12
CA LYS A 66 -15.39 -6.73 7.53
C LYS A 66 -14.33 -6.12 8.44
N LYS A 67 -14.52 -6.20 9.76
CA LYS A 67 -13.60 -5.66 10.78
C LYS A 67 -12.12 -6.04 10.56
N SER A 68 -11.88 -7.24 10.04
CA SER A 68 -10.56 -7.86 9.88
C SER A 68 -10.03 -7.87 8.45
N GLY A 69 -10.65 -7.10 7.53
CA GLY A 69 -10.20 -6.93 6.16
C GLY A 69 -11.19 -7.41 5.13
N VAL A 70 -10.69 -7.81 3.95
CA VAL A 70 -11.50 -8.26 2.81
C VAL A 70 -11.78 -9.77 2.90
N TYR A 71 -13.02 -10.15 2.61
CA TYR A 71 -13.57 -11.51 2.64
C TYR A 71 -14.24 -11.88 1.31
N GLY A 72 -14.39 -13.18 1.05
CA GLY A 72 -14.92 -13.70 -0.22
C GLY A 72 -13.82 -13.78 -1.27
N GLU A 73 -14.01 -13.14 -2.42
CA GLU A 73 -13.01 -12.93 -3.49
C GLU A 73 -11.84 -12.05 -3.01
N ARG A 74 -11.12 -12.53 -2.00
CA ARG A 74 -10.23 -11.72 -1.18
C ARG A 74 -9.09 -11.12 -1.99
N LEU A 75 -8.35 -11.93 -2.74
CA LEU A 75 -7.21 -11.45 -3.51
C LEU A 75 -7.64 -10.43 -4.58
N TYR A 76 -8.70 -10.75 -5.33
CA TYR A 76 -9.24 -9.89 -6.38
C TYR A 76 -9.70 -8.55 -5.79
N GLY A 77 -10.48 -8.62 -4.71
CA GLY A 77 -10.95 -7.45 -3.99
C GLY A 77 -9.84 -6.59 -3.40
N GLN A 78 -8.77 -7.21 -2.88
CA GLN A 78 -7.61 -6.48 -2.35
C GLN A 78 -6.87 -5.76 -3.47
N ILE A 79 -6.52 -6.46 -4.56
CA ILE A 79 -5.80 -5.87 -5.70
C ILE A 79 -6.62 -4.74 -6.32
N LEU A 80 -7.90 -4.97 -6.63
CA LEU A 80 -8.82 -3.95 -7.17
C LEU A 80 -8.81 -2.66 -6.33
N ARG A 81 -8.94 -2.79 -5.01
CA ARG A 81 -8.94 -1.62 -4.09
C ARG A 81 -7.59 -0.91 -4.06
N CYS A 82 -6.49 -1.66 -4.15
CA CYS A 82 -5.14 -1.11 -4.16
C CYS A 82 -4.84 -0.33 -5.44
N LEU A 83 -5.32 -0.80 -6.60
CA LEU A 83 -5.09 -0.15 -7.90
C LEU A 83 -5.54 1.32 -7.94
N ARG A 84 -6.49 1.72 -7.09
CA ARG A 84 -6.90 3.13 -6.86
C ARG A 84 -5.75 4.05 -6.43
N PHE A 85 -4.69 3.50 -5.85
CA PHE A 85 -3.53 4.24 -5.32
C PHE A 85 -2.26 4.02 -6.14
N LYS A 86 -2.32 3.26 -7.24
CA LYS A 86 -1.15 2.90 -8.07
C LYS A 86 -0.42 4.13 -8.61
N ASN A 87 -1.13 5.20 -8.94
CA ASN A 87 -0.51 6.44 -9.40
C ASN A 87 0.24 7.20 -8.28
N ILE A 88 -0.19 7.07 -7.02
CA ILE A 88 0.55 7.60 -5.87
C ILE A 88 1.79 6.73 -5.65
N THR A 89 1.64 5.41 -5.53
CA THR A 89 2.77 4.51 -5.25
C THR A 89 3.83 4.62 -6.32
N LYS A 90 3.48 4.59 -7.62
CA LYS A 90 4.44 4.78 -8.72
C LYS A 90 5.25 6.07 -8.59
N LYS A 91 4.60 7.16 -8.19
CA LYS A 91 5.27 8.46 -8.08
C LYS A 91 6.22 8.50 -6.87
N VAL A 92 5.82 7.90 -5.76
CA VAL A 92 6.64 7.78 -4.55
C VAL A 92 7.81 6.81 -4.78
N GLU A 93 7.55 5.64 -5.37
CA GLU A 93 8.56 4.63 -5.74
C GLU A 93 9.61 5.25 -6.66
N LYS A 94 9.19 5.96 -7.71
CA LYS A 94 10.10 6.69 -8.60
C LYS A 94 10.94 7.75 -7.87
N LYS A 95 10.33 8.53 -6.96
CA LYS A 95 11.05 9.57 -6.19
C LYS A 95 12.18 8.97 -5.34
N TYR A 96 11.90 7.85 -4.69
CA TYR A 96 12.82 7.21 -3.75
C TYR A 96 13.62 6.05 -4.36
N HIS A 97 13.53 5.84 -5.68
CA HIS A 97 14.15 4.72 -6.40
C HIS A 97 13.81 3.35 -5.80
N LEU A 98 12.58 3.18 -5.33
CA LEU A 98 12.09 1.89 -4.84
C LEU A 98 11.66 1.00 -6.03
N PRO A 99 11.74 -0.34 -5.89
CA PRO A 99 11.20 -1.26 -6.88
C PRO A 99 9.72 -1.00 -7.20
N ASP A 100 9.37 -1.14 -8.48
CA ASP A 100 8.01 -0.99 -8.97
C ASP A 100 7.03 -1.92 -8.22
N ASN A 101 5.88 -1.36 -7.84
CA ASN A 101 4.82 -2.03 -7.09
C ASN A 101 5.20 -2.50 -5.67
N LEU A 102 6.38 -2.16 -5.13
CA LEU A 102 6.73 -2.50 -3.75
C LEU A 102 5.75 -1.89 -2.73
N LEU A 103 5.52 -0.59 -2.78
CA LEU A 103 4.60 0.08 -1.86
C LEU A 103 3.17 -0.37 -2.10
N LEU A 104 2.79 -0.63 -3.35
CA LEU A 104 1.47 -1.15 -3.67
C LEU A 104 1.25 -2.55 -3.08
N ALA A 105 2.25 -3.42 -3.16
CA ALA A 105 2.25 -4.74 -2.52
C ALA A 105 2.17 -4.64 -0.98
N MET A 106 2.84 -3.67 -0.38
CA MET A 106 2.69 -3.37 1.05
C MET A 106 1.26 -2.94 1.38
N ILE A 107 0.59 -2.12 0.56
CA ILE A 107 -0.83 -1.77 0.78
C ILE A 107 -1.72 -3.03 0.72
N VAL A 108 -1.47 -3.94 -0.23
CA VAL A 108 -2.21 -5.21 -0.33
C VAL A 108 -2.04 -6.03 0.95
N GLN A 109 -0.81 -6.15 1.45
CA GLN A 109 -0.46 -6.91 2.65
C GLN A 109 -1.05 -6.28 3.93
N GLU A 110 -1.01 -4.96 4.05
CA GLU A 110 -1.39 -4.25 5.27
C GLU A 110 -2.90 -4.06 5.38
N SER A 111 -3.49 -3.33 4.43
CA SER A 111 -4.88 -2.89 4.48
C SER A 111 -5.77 -3.57 3.46
N GLY A 112 -5.18 -4.26 2.46
CA GLY A 112 -5.93 -4.73 1.30
C GLY A 112 -6.58 -3.60 0.50
N GLY A 113 -6.01 -2.38 0.59
CA GLY A 113 -6.55 -1.18 -0.05
C GLY A 113 -7.78 -0.59 0.63
N VAL A 114 -8.11 -1.05 1.84
CA VAL A 114 -9.19 -0.48 2.67
C VAL A 114 -8.61 0.61 3.58
N ASP A 115 -8.55 1.81 3.04
CA ASP A 115 -7.83 2.98 3.58
C ASP A 115 -8.32 3.50 4.94
N LEU A 116 -9.57 3.23 5.32
CA LEU A 116 -10.18 3.67 6.58
C LEU A 116 -10.46 2.50 7.54
N LEU A 117 -9.82 1.34 7.34
CA LEU A 117 -9.95 0.22 8.26
C LEU A 117 -8.75 0.20 9.22
N PRO A 118 -8.95 0.42 10.54
CA PRO A 118 -7.89 0.18 11.51
C PRO A 118 -7.50 -1.28 11.56
N ASN A 119 -6.23 -1.55 11.89
CA ASN A 119 -5.75 -2.91 12.06
C ASN A 119 -6.68 -3.71 13.00
N SER A 120 -6.94 -4.96 12.64
CA SER A 120 -7.93 -5.83 13.27
C SER A 120 -7.69 -6.10 14.75
N THR A 121 -6.42 -6.05 15.17
CA THR A 121 -5.94 -6.20 16.55
C THR A 121 -6.13 -4.93 17.38
N ASP A 122 -6.62 -3.85 16.77
CA ASP A 122 -6.71 -2.50 17.33
C ASP A 122 -5.36 -1.98 17.85
N ASP A 123 -4.23 -2.45 17.30
CA ASP A 123 -2.89 -2.10 17.79
C ASP A 123 -2.45 -0.64 17.55
N GLY A 124 -3.26 0.16 16.86
CA GLY A 124 -2.97 1.56 16.57
C GLY A 124 -2.42 1.82 15.17
N GLY A 125 -2.19 0.77 14.38
CA GLY A 125 -1.90 0.86 12.94
C GLY A 125 -3.12 1.32 12.14
N ILE A 126 -2.92 2.31 11.25
CA ILE A 126 -3.96 2.88 10.39
C ILE A 126 -3.34 3.43 9.10
N GLY A 127 -4.19 3.72 8.11
CA GLY A 127 -3.79 4.20 6.79
C GLY A 127 -3.54 3.03 5.83
N LEU A 128 -3.18 3.34 4.59
CA LEU A 128 -2.99 2.36 3.52
C LEU A 128 -1.91 1.32 3.85
N ILE A 129 -0.86 1.72 4.58
CA ILE A 129 0.27 0.88 4.98
C ILE A 129 0.26 0.65 6.52
N HIS A 130 -0.88 0.81 7.20
CA HIS A 130 -1.05 0.53 8.65
C HIS A 130 0.10 1.00 9.57
N MET A 131 0.62 2.22 9.35
CA MET A 131 1.74 2.72 10.16
C MET A 131 1.34 2.90 11.63
N GLN A 132 2.13 2.30 12.53
CA GLN A 132 1.99 2.49 13.97
C GLN A 132 2.24 3.95 14.38
N ALA A 133 1.57 4.41 15.44
CA ALA A 133 1.57 5.83 15.80
C ALA A 133 2.98 6.37 16.12
N SER A 134 3.79 5.63 16.90
CA SER A 134 5.17 6.01 17.20
C SER A 134 6.05 6.14 15.95
N LEU A 135 5.93 5.19 15.01
CA LEU A 135 6.68 5.20 13.76
C LEU A 135 6.22 6.36 12.86
N ALA A 136 4.92 6.57 12.73
CA ALA A 136 4.39 7.70 11.97
C ALA A 136 4.91 9.04 12.49
N LYS A 137 4.93 9.24 13.82
CA LYS A 137 5.52 10.44 14.45
C LYS A 137 7.02 10.55 14.21
N LYS A 138 7.77 9.44 14.30
CA LYS A 138 9.20 9.41 13.98
C LYS A 138 9.46 9.89 12.55
N PHE A 139 8.55 9.58 11.62
CA PHE A 139 8.58 10.00 10.23
C PHE A 139 7.76 11.28 9.96
N GLY A 140 7.54 12.10 11.00
CA GLY A 140 7.04 13.48 10.86
C GLY A 140 5.54 13.61 10.61
N LEU A 141 4.76 12.55 10.81
CA LEU A 141 3.30 12.59 10.69
C LEU A 141 2.64 13.01 12.01
N LYS A 142 1.63 13.88 11.93
CA LYS A 142 0.70 14.17 13.02
C LYS A 142 -0.19 12.94 13.26
N THR A 143 -0.32 12.53 14.52
CA THR A 143 -1.21 11.43 14.90
C THR A 143 -2.29 11.90 15.86
N TYR A 144 -3.47 11.30 15.77
CA TYR A 144 -4.60 11.60 16.65
C TYR A 144 -4.19 11.42 18.11
N LYS A 145 -4.55 12.37 18.97
CA LYS A 145 -4.24 12.38 20.42
C LYS A 145 -2.76 12.11 20.76
N ASN A 146 -1.83 12.32 19.83
CA ASN A 146 -0.39 12.24 20.04
C ASN A 146 0.13 10.92 20.64
N CYS A 147 -0.47 9.77 20.31
CA CYS A 147 0.00 8.48 20.81
C CYS A 147 1.47 8.19 20.37
N ASN A 148 2.32 7.82 21.34
CA ASN A 148 3.75 7.57 21.15
C ASN A 148 4.15 6.10 21.29
N LYS A 149 3.19 5.17 21.35
CA LYS A 149 3.48 3.75 21.54
C LYS A 149 3.55 3.03 20.18
N LEU A 150 4.38 1.99 20.10
CA LEU A 150 4.45 1.10 18.92
C LEU A 150 3.22 0.21 18.81
N VAL A 151 2.68 -0.25 19.94
CA VAL A 151 1.41 -0.98 20.02
C VAL A 151 0.53 -0.30 21.07
N CYS A 152 -0.65 0.16 20.67
CA CYS A 152 -1.58 0.88 21.53
C CYS A 152 -3.04 0.50 21.26
N LYS A 153 -3.52 -0.52 21.99
CA LYS A 153 -4.92 -0.99 21.92
C LYS A 153 -5.96 0.11 22.19
N LYS A 154 -5.68 1.00 23.16
CA LYS A 154 -6.55 2.14 23.45
C LYS A 154 -6.66 3.06 22.24
N HIS A 155 -5.53 3.43 21.65
CA HIS A 155 -5.48 4.31 20.48
C HIS A 155 -6.19 3.70 19.27
N GLY A 156 -6.00 2.41 18.98
CA GLY A 156 -6.69 1.75 17.88
C GLY A 156 -8.21 1.71 18.05
N LYS A 157 -8.71 1.49 19.27
CA LYS A 157 -10.14 1.58 19.58
C LYS A 157 -10.68 3.01 19.39
N GLU A 158 -9.93 4.01 19.85
CA GLU A 158 -10.29 5.42 19.69
C GLU A 158 -10.32 5.84 18.21
N LEU A 159 -9.35 5.39 17.40
CA LEU A 159 -9.36 5.63 15.94
C LEU A 159 -10.57 4.98 15.27
N ARG A 160 -10.92 3.74 15.64
CA ARG A 160 -12.09 3.05 15.11
C ARG A 160 -13.39 3.79 15.43
N GLN A 161 -13.47 4.36 16.63
CA GLN A 161 -14.60 5.17 17.05
C GLN A 161 -14.65 6.50 16.26
N LEU A 162 -13.52 7.20 16.14
CA LEU A 162 -13.41 8.44 15.35
C LEU A 162 -13.85 8.26 13.89
N ILE A 163 -13.47 7.14 13.26
CA ILE A 163 -13.85 6.83 11.87
C ILE A 163 -15.37 6.67 11.75
N LYS A 164 -16.02 6.04 12.73
CA LYS A 164 -17.49 5.93 12.76
C LYS A 164 -18.16 7.27 13.01
N GLU A 165 -17.64 8.07 13.94
CA GLU A 165 -18.16 9.41 14.27
C GLU A 165 -18.14 10.35 13.06
N TYR A 166 -17.10 10.27 12.23
CA TYR A 166 -17.03 11.01 10.97
C TYR A 166 -17.65 10.29 9.78
N ASN A 167 -18.42 9.22 10.00
CA ASN A 167 -19.11 8.45 8.96
C ASN A 167 -18.17 8.06 7.80
N TYR A 168 -16.96 7.62 8.12
CA TYR A 168 -15.93 7.25 7.15
C TYR A 168 -15.54 8.37 6.17
N ASP A 169 -15.74 9.63 6.54
CA ASP A 169 -15.32 10.80 5.76
C ASP A 169 -13.80 11.03 5.92
N ARG A 170 -13.03 10.57 4.93
CA ARG A 170 -11.58 10.76 4.91
C ARG A 170 -11.18 12.23 5.00
N LYS A 171 -11.94 13.15 4.40
CA LYS A 171 -11.61 14.60 4.36
C LYS A 171 -11.58 15.20 5.76
N LYS A 172 -12.48 14.73 6.64
CA LYS A 172 -12.48 15.11 8.05
C LYS A 172 -11.35 14.43 8.82
N LEU A 173 -11.16 13.12 8.58
CA LEU A 173 -10.18 12.31 9.31
C LEU A 173 -8.73 12.77 9.13
N ILE A 174 -8.33 13.23 7.94
CA ILE A 174 -6.97 13.73 7.70
C ILE A 174 -6.61 14.96 8.53
N SER A 175 -7.59 15.75 8.98
CA SER A 175 -7.33 16.92 9.84
C SER A 175 -6.90 16.49 11.25
N CYS A 176 -7.28 15.27 11.66
CA CYS A 176 -7.01 14.70 12.96
C CYS A 176 -5.75 13.82 12.97
N ASP A 177 -5.48 13.08 11.90
CA ASP A 177 -4.35 12.15 11.78
C ASP A 177 -3.85 12.05 10.33
N ASP A 178 -2.59 12.42 10.10
CA ASP A 178 -1.99 12.47 8.76
C ASP A 178 -1.90 11.09 8.09
N ARG A 179 -1.99 10.00 8.86
CA ARG A 179 -1.95 8.64 8.31
C ARG A 179 -3.19 8.32 7.45
N PHE A 180 -4.29 9.06 7.60
CA PHE A 180 -5.43 8.96 6.69
C PHE A 180 -5.17 9.63 5.33
N HIS A 181 -4.14 10.48 5.22
CA HIS A 181 -3.81 11.15 3.97
C HIS A 181 -2.96 10.21 3.11
N PRO A 182 -3.42 9.80 1.91
CA PRO A 182 -2.80 8.71 1.17
C PRO A 182 -1.35 9.01 0.78
N ILE A 183 -1.06 10.24 0.32
CA ILE A 183 0.33 10.63 -0.04
C ILE A 183 1.24 10.68 1.18
N LEU A 184 0.83 11.33 2.28
CA LEU A 184 1.65 11.41 3.50
C LEU A 184 1.94 10.02 4.09
N ASN A 185 0.95 9.13 4.11
CA ASN A 185 1.12 7.78 4.63
C ASN A 185 2.07 6.94 3.75
N ILE A 186 1.88 6.95 2.43
CA ILE A 186 2.72 6.19 1.49
C ILE A 186 4.16 6.77 1.44
N ASP A 187 4.30 8.09 1.42
CA ASP A 187 5.62 8.76 1.45
C ASP A 187 6.38 8.47 2.74
N ALA A 188 5.70 8.47 3.91
CA ALA A 188 6.33 8.13 5.17
C ALA A 188 6.82 6.67 5.21
N ALA A 189 6.06 5.73 4.63
CA ALA A 189 6.50 4.35 4.49
C ALA A 189 7.73 4.24 3.55
N ALA A 190 7.74 4.98 2.44
CA ALA A 190 8.88 5.03 1.54
C ALA A 190 10.14 5.58 2.22
N ARG A 191 10.03 6.72 2.92
CA ARG A 191 11.13 7.30 3.71
C ARG A 191 11.64 6.33 4.76
N MET A 192 10.75 5.57 5.39
CA MET A 192 11.11 4.54 6.35
C MET A 192 11.93 3.41 5.72
N LEU A 193 11.53 2.91 4.55
CA LEU A 193 12.31 1.91 3.82
C LEU A 193 13.71 2.43 3.46
N VAL A 194 13.79 3.64 2.90
CA VAL A 194 15.08 4.26 2.54
C VAL A 194 15.94 4.51 3.79
N TYR A 195 15.35 4.93 4.90
CA TYR A 195 16.06 5.14 6.17
C TYR A 195 16.75 3.86 6.65
N TYR A 196 16.04 2.73 6.65
CA TYR A 196 16.63 1.46 7.07
C TYR A 196 17.63 0.91 6.07
N LYS A 197 17.37 1.08 4.77
CA LYS A 197 18.32 0.78 3.70
C LYS A 197 19.67 1.49 3.91
N MET A 198 19.65 2.78 4.27
CA MET A 198 20.85 3.58 4.51
C MET A 198 21.57 3.22 5.83
N GLY A 199 20.96 2.39 6.67
CA GLY A 199 21.55 1.92 7.91
C GLY A 199 22.55 0.77 7.70
N LYS A 200 22.94 0.14 8.81
CA LYS A 200 23.75 -1.09 8.78
C LYS A 200 22.95 -2.19 8.08
N MET A 201 23.55 -2.84 7.09
CA MET A 201 22.98 -4.02 6.45
C MET A 201 22.86 -5.16 7.47
N THR A 202 21.64 -5.63 7.69
CA THR A 202 21.35 -6.72 8.66
C THR A 202 20.79 -7.97 8.00
N GLN A 203 20.44 -7.89 6.71
CA GLN A 203 19.95 -8.99 5.88
C GLN A 203 20.84 -9.16 4.64
N ASN A 204 20.51 -10.12 3.77
CA ASN A 204 21.34 -10.45 2.59
C ASN A 204 21.36 -9.32 1.56
N THR A 205 20.30 -8.52 1.50
CA THR A 205 20.18 -7.40 0.56
C THR A 205 19.73 -6.12 1.26
N GLN A 206 19.90 -4.99 0.58
CA GLN A 206 19.43 -3.68 1.03
C GLN A 206 17.90 -3.63 1.15
N ILE A 207 17.16 -4.23 0.21
CA ILE A 207 15.70 -4.27 0.25
C ILE A 207 15.20 -5.16 1.39
N GLU A 208 15.85 -6.31 1.62
CA GLU A 208 15.57 -7.17 2.76
C GLU A 208 15.81 -6.43 4.09
N THR A 209 16.92 -5.68 4.19
CA THR A 209 17.23 -4.86 5.37
C THR A 209 16.15 -3.79 5.59
N ALA A 210 15.69 -3.13 4.54
CA ALA A 210 14.63 -2.13 4.61
C ALA A 210 13.30 -2.73 5.09
N ILE A 211 12.88 -3.86 4.50
CA ILE A 211 11.64 -4.56 4.86
C ILE A 211 11.74 -5.16 6.26
N TYR A 212 12.91 -5.65 6.67
CA TYR A 212 13.17 -6.10 8.03
C TYR A 212 13.00 -4.98 9.05
N GLY A 213 13.59 -3.81 8.78
CA GLY A 213 13.43 -2.61 9.63
C GLY A 213 11.98 -2.12 9.70
N TYR A 214 11.20 -2.34 8.65
CA TYR A 214 9.78 -2.05 8.62
C TYR A 214 8.93 -3.05 9.40
N ALA A 215 9.03 -4.34 9.08
CA ALA A 215 8.16 -5.39 9.62
C ALA A 215 8.53 -5.82 11.04
N GLY A 216 9.77 -5.55 11.45
CA GLY A 216 10.35 -6.03 12.70
C GLY A 216 10.73 -7.51 12.63
N SER A 217 11.62 -7.92 13.55
CA SER A 217 12.22 -9.26 13.58
C SER A 217 11.19 -10.40 13.63
N TYR A 218 10.11 -10.22 14.40
CA TYR A 218 9.10 -11.24 14.63
C TYR A 218 8.30 -11.60 13.37
N ASN A 219 7.93 -10.59 12.55
CA ASN A 219 7.06 -10.79 11.39
C ASN A 219 7.80 -10.85 10.05
N TYR A 220 9.08 -10.45 10.02
CA TYR A 220 9.84 -10.22 8.79
C TYR A 220 9.72 -11.35 7.75
N LYS A 221 10.04 -12.60 8.11
CA LYS A 221 10.11 -13.70 7.13
C LYS A 221 8.79 -13.89 6.37
N LYS A 222 7.68 -13.89 7.10
CA LYS A 222 6.34 -14.03 6.51
C LYS A 222 5.96 -12.77 5.72
N TYR A 223 6.25 -11.60 6.28
CA TYR A 223 5.94 -10.32 5.65
C TYR A 223 6.65 -10.16 4.31
N TYR A 224 7.96 -10.41 4.26
CA TYR A 224 8.77 -10.29 3.05
C TYR A 224 8.27 -11.25 1.95
N LYS A 225 8.02 -12.52 2.29
CA LYS A 225 7.46 -13.49 1.35
C LYS A 225 6.12 -13.03 0.77
N ASN A 226 5.24 -12.47 1.60
CA ASN A 226 3.95 -11.97 1.14
C ASN A 226 4.09 -10.74 0.24
N VAL A 227 4.99 -9.81 0.57
CA VAL A 227 5.26 -8.63 -0.27
C VAL A 227 5.76 -9.07 -1.64
N LEU A 228 6.72 -9.99 -1.72
CA LEU A 228 7.20 -10.52 -3.01
C LEU A 228 6.08 -11.19 -3.81
N LEU A 229 5.26 -12.02 -3.15
CA LEU A 229 4.09 -12.64 -3.78
C LEU A 229 3.13 -11.57 -4.34
N TYR A 230 2.83 -10.51 -3.58
CA TYR A 230 1.94 -9.47 -4.08
C TYR A 230 2.56 -8.61 -5.18
N MET A 231 3.88 -8.39 -5.17
CA MET A 231 4.57 -7.75 -6.30
C MET A 231 4.43 -8.60 -7.57
N GLU A 232 4.61 -9.93 -7.47
CA GLU A 232 4.38 -10.86 -8.58
C GLU A 232 2.94 -10.75 -9.10
N LYS A 233 1.94 -10.83 -8.20
CA LYS A 233 0.52 -10.76 -8.57
C LYS A 233 0.11 -9.40 -9.16
N LEU A 234 0.73 -8.30 -8.73
CA LEU A 234 0.48 -6.97 -9.30
C LEU A 234 1.09 -6.78 -10.70
N ASN A 235 2.03 -7.66 -11.10
CA ASN A 235 2.65 -7.70 -12.42
C ASN A 235 2.07 -8.80 -13.33
N ASP A 236 1.20 -9.67 -12.81
CA ASP A 236 0.53 -10.74 -13.54
C ASP A 236 -0.62 -10.16 -14.37
N LYS A 237 -0.39 -9.98 -15.68
CA LYS A 237 -1.40 -9.44 -16.60
C LYS A 237 -2.65 -10.31 -16.65
N SER A 238 -2.50 -11.64 -16.66
CA SER A 238 -3.65 -12.55 -16.72
C SER A 238 -4.55 -12.38 -15.50
N LEU A 239 -3.95 -12.27 -14.31
CA LEU A 239 -4.70 -12.02 -13.09
C LEU A 239 -5.44 -10.68 -13.13
N LEU A 240 -4.80 -9.62 -13.64
CA LEU A 240 -5.43 -8.30 -13.76
C LEU A 240 -6.60 -8.33 -14.75
N ASP A 241 -6.44 -9.00 -15.89
CA ASP A 241 -7.50 -9.18 -16.89
C ASP A 241 -8.69 -9.97 -16.30
N ASP A 242 -8.43 -10.96 -15.43
CA ASP A 242 -9.48 -11.72 -14.75
C ASP A 242 -10.23 -10.88 -13.70
N ILE A 243 -9.51 -10.05 -12.94
CA ILE A 243 -10.12 -9.10 -11.99
C ILE A 243 -11.02 -8.10 -12.73
N GLU A 244 -10.56 -7.58 -13.87
CA GLU A 244 -11.33 -6.67 -14.71
C GLU A 244 -12.61 -7.34 -15.21
N LYS A 245 -12.50 -8.54 -15.82
CA LYS A 245 -13.66 -9.30 -16.31
C LYS A 245 -14.67 -9.54 -15.21
N GLU A 246 -14.21 -9.97 -14.03
CA GLU A 246 -15.08 -10.28 -12.90
C GLU A 246 -15.75 -9.02 -12.35
N PHE A 247 -15.01 -7.91 -12.24
CA PHE A 247 -15.59 -6.61 -11.86
C PHE A 247 -16.70 -6.19 -12.84
N ASN A 248 -16.41 -6.18 -14.14
CA ASN A 248 -17.35 -5.79 -15.19
C ASN A 248 -18.57 -6.71 -15.22
N ARG A 249 -18.39 -8.02 -14.99
CA ARG A 249 -19.47 -9.00 -14.91
C ARG A 249 -20.44 -8.70 -13.76
N GLN A 250 -19.94 -8.31 -12.59
CA GLN A 250 -20.76 -7.94 -11.43
C GLN A 250 -21.39 -6.54 -11.55
N ASN A 251 -20.80 -5.66 -12.37
CA ASN A 251 -21.12 -4.23 -12.44
C ASN A 251 -21.78 -3.80 -13.77
N LYS A 252 -22.60 -4.66 -14.39
CA LYS A 252 -23.27 -4.34 -15.67
C LYS A 252 -24.14 -3.07 -15.66
N SER A 253 -24.63 -2.67 -14.49
CA SER A 253 -25.48 -1.49 -14.29
C SER A 253 -24.77 -0.35 -13.54
N LEU A 254 -23.44 -0.44 -13.38
CA LEU A 254 -22.64 0.60 -12.74
C LEU A 254 -22.73 1.88 -13.56
N THR A 255 -22.94 3.00 -12.87
CA THR A 255 -22.71 4.32 -13.45
C THR A 255 -21.77 5.14 -12.57
N ILE A 256 -20.95 5.95 -13.23
CA ILE A 256 -20.00 6.88 -12.62
C ILE A 256 -20.33 8.26 -13.20
N ASN A 257 -20.79 9.19 -12.36
CA ASN A 257 -21.28 10.50 -12.82
C ASN A 257 -22.35 10.41 -13.92
N ASN A 258 -23.26 9.43 -13.81
CA ASN A 258 -24.31 9.10 -14.78
C ASN A 258 -23.84 8.55 -16.14
N GLU A 259 -22.53 8.32 -16.31
CA GLU A 259 -21.98 7.60 -17.47
C GLU A 259 -21.88 6.10 -17.15
N LYS A 260 -21.97 5.24 -18.18
CA LYS A 260 -21.79 3.80 -18.02
C LYS A 260 -20.39 3.53 -17.46
N GLY A 261 -20.32 2.91 -16.29
CA GLY A 261 -19.05 2.59 -15.64
C GLY A 261 -18.58 1.18 -15.94
N ASP A 262 -17.27 1.03 -15.99
CA ASP A 262 -16.53 -0.22 -16.05
C ASP A 262 -15.31 -0.14 -15.13
N PHE A 263 -14.49 -1.19 -15.14
CA PHE A 263 -13.27 -1.28 -14.36
C PHE A 263 -12.30 -0.11 -14.64
N ASP A 264 -12.08 0.23 -15.90
CA ASP A 264 -11.12 1.26 -16.28
C ASP A 264 -11.58 2.64 -15.81
N LEU A 265 -12.85 3.00 -16.07
CA LEU A 265 -13.41 4.26 -15.60
C LEU A 265 -13.42 4.32 -14.06
N TYR A 266 -13.68 3.20 -13.38
CA TYR A 266 -13.61 3.12 -11.92
C TYR A 266 -12.19 3.42 -11.39
N ILE A 267 -11.17 2.77 -11.95
CA ILE A 267 -9.78 2.97 -11.55
C ILE A 267 -9.32 4.39 -11.89
N GLU A 268 -9.57 4.85 -13.11
CA GLU A 268 -9.18 6.17 -13.58
C GLU A 268 -9.81 7.28 -12.72
N THR A 269 -11.10 7.17 -12.41
CA THR A 269 -11.82 8.13 -11.58
C THR A 269 -11.20 8.24 -10.19
N HIS A 270 -10.90 7.10 -9.54
CA HIS A 270 -10.24 7.11 -8.24
C HIS A 270 -8.81 7.66 -8.31
N GLN A 271 -8.06 7.33 -9.36
CA GLN A 271 -6.71 7.85 -9.54
C GLN A 271 -6.70 9.36 -9.81
N LYS A 272 -7.67 9.89 -10.56
CA LYS A 272 -7.87 11.34 -10.76
C LYS A 272 -8.11 12.03 -9.42
N GLN A 273 -8.96 11.48 -8.56
CA GLN A 273 -9.23 12.02 -7.21
C GLN A 273 -7.97 12.20 -6.35
N ASN A 274 -6.89 11.46 -6.58
CA ASN A 274 -5.63 11.62 -5.86
C ASN A 274 -4.98 13.02 -6.07
N ILE A 275 -5.40 13.77 -7.09
CA ILE A 275 -5.02 15.19 -7.30
C ILE A 275 -5.46 16.07 -6.12
N ASN A 276 -6.62 15.79 -5.51
CA ASN A 276 -7.13 16.53 -4.36
C ASN A 276 -6.23 16.42 -3.13
N TYR A 277 -5.34 15.44 -3.11
CA TYR A 277 -4.37 15.18 -2.04
C TYR A 277 -2.97 15.71 -2.39
N GLY A 278 -2.83 16.53 -3.44
CA GLY A 278 -1.56 17.14 -3.82
C GLY A 278 -0.72 16.31 -4.79
N LEU A 279 -1.26 15.28 -5.43
CA LEU A 279 -0.47 14.39 -6.31
C LEU A 279 0.24 15.13 -7.45
N ARG A 280 -0.36 16.17 -8.03
CA ARG A 280 0.29 16.99 -9.07
C ARG A 280 1.55 17.70 -8.55
N LYS A 281 1.49 18.20 -7.31
CA LYS A 281 2.57 18.97 -6.67
C LYS A 281 3.66 18.07 -6.07
N TYR A 282 3.34 16.82 -5.76
CA TYR A 282 4.34 15.86 -5.28
C TYR A 282 5.45 15.71 -6.31
N LYS A 283 6.70 15.81 -5.88
CA LYS A 283 7.91 15.65 -6.69
C LYS A 283 8.82 14.72 -5.93
#